data_AF-A0A212KG13-F1
#
_entry.id   AF-A0A212KG13-F1
#
_cell.length_a   1.000
_cell.length_b   1.000
_cell.length_c   1.000
_cell.angle_alpha   90.00
_cell.angle_beta   90.00
_cell.angle_gamma   90.00
#
_symmetry.space_group_name_H-M   'P 1'
#
loop_
_entity.id
_entity.type
_entity.pdbx_description
1 polymer ?
#
loop_
_entity_poly.entity_id
_entity_poly.type
_entity_poly.pdbx_seq_one_letter_code
_entity_poly.pdbx_strand_id
1 'polypeptide(L)'
;MPSKKQRITVYLTPDEHARIAASAARAGLSLSTFAKRICIGLDVPSLEYKQAVLDILKTRADLGRLGGLLKQALAEGKGPEHELRRLLRELEVGQRELKTAAARIR
;
A
#
# COMPACT_ATOMS: atom_id res chain seq x y z
N MET A 1 2.85 -8.06 -36.34
CA MET A 1 4.12 -7.43 -36.74
C MET A 1 5.12 -7.68 -35.62
N PRO A 2 6.26 -8.36 -35.86
CA PRO A 2 7.23 -8.61 -34.80
C PRO A 2 7.76 -7.28 -34.24
N SER A 3 7.94 -7.21 -32.92
CA SER A 3 8.41 -6.00 -32.25
C SER A 3 9.83 -5.64 -32.71
N LYS A 4 10.09 -4.37 -33.06
CA LYS A 4 11.44 -3.86 -33.42
C LYS A 4 12.39 -3.74 -32.23
N LYS A 5 12.05 -4.28 -31.05
CA LYS A 5 12.83 -4.10 -29.81
C LYS A 5 13.96 -5.15 -29.73
N GLN A 6 15.11 -4.71 -29.23
CA GLN A 6 16.24 -5.58 -28.93
C GLN A 6 15.88 -6.56 -27.79
N ARG A 7 16.32 -7.82 -27.91
CA ARG A 7 16.07 -8.88 -26.92
C ARG A 7 17.37 -9.32 -26.26
N ILE A 8 17.29 -9.62 -24.97
CA ILE A 8 18.36 -10.27 -24.22
C ILE A 8 17.87 -11.68 -23.88
N THR A 9 18.69 -12.69 -24.12
CA THR A 9 18.41 -14.08 -23.73
C THR A 9 19.41 -14.47 -22.66
N VAL A 10 18.91 -14.95 -21.52
CA VAL A 10 19.72 -15.39 -20.39
C VAL A 10 19.34 -16.84 -20.09
N TYR A 11 20.33 -17.71 -20.02
CA TYR A 11 20.15 -19.09 -19.59
C TYR A 11 20.25 -19.15 -18.07
N LEU A 12 19.30 -19.83 -17.44
CA LEU A 12 19.18 -19.94 -15.99
C LEU A 12 19.08 -21.41 -15.63
N THR A 13 19.70 -21.78 -14.52
CA THR A 13 19.37 -23.03 -13.83
C THR A 13 17.93 -22.99 -13.31
N PRO A 14 17.30 -24.16 -13.03
CA PRO A 14 15.96 -24.20 -12.45
C PRO A 14 15.83 -23.37 -11.17
N ASP A 15 16.84 -23.43 -10.29
CA ASP A 15 16.86 -22.70 -9.03
C ASP A 15 16.96 -21.18 -9.23
N GLU A 16 17.80 -20.72 -10.16
CA GLU A 16 17.89 -19.30 -10.50
C GLU A 16 16.57 -18.78 -11.07
N HIS A 17 15.96 -19.53 -11.99
CA HIS A 17 14.67 -19.17 -12.55
C HIS A 17 13.59 -19.10 -11.45
N ALA A 18 13.53 -20.08 -10.56
CA ALA A 18 12.59 -20.10 -9.44
C ALA A 18 12.78 -18.90 -8.50
N ARG A 19 14.02 -18.54 -8.15
CA ARG A 19 14.33 -17.37 -7.31
C ARG A 19 13.90 -16.06 -7.97
N ILE A 20 14.15 -15.89 -9.26
CA ILE A 20 13.75 -14.69 -10.01
C ILE A 20 12.22 -14.64 -10.14
N ALA A 21 11.58 -15.78 -10.44
CA ALA A 21 10.11 -15.87 -10.54
C ALA A 21 9.41 -15.54 -9.22
N ALA A 22 9.89 -16.08 -8.10
CA ALA A 22 9.37 -15.76 -6.78
C ALA A 22 9.53 -14.26 -6.47
N SER A 23 10.67 -13.66 -6.83
CA SER A 23 10.93 -12.23 -6.60
C SER A 23 10.05 -11.32 -7.47
N ALA A 24 9.86 -11.70 -8.74
CA ALA A 24 8.94 -11.02 -9.65
C ALA A 24 7.48 -11.11 -9.17
N ALA A 25 7.05 -12.30 -8.72
CA ALA A 25 5.73 -12.51 -8.14
C ALA A 25 5.52 -11.66 -6.88
N ARG A 26 6.51 -11.60 -5.98
CA ARG A 26 6.48 -10.73 -4.80
C ARG A 26 6.36 -9.24 -5.18
N ALA A 27 7.06 -8.82 -6.23
CA ALA A 27 6.96 -7.47 -6.75
C ALA A 27 5.64 -7.21 -7.52
N GLY A 28 4.84 -8.24 -7.82
CA GLY A 28 3.68 -8.17 -8.71
C GLY A 28 4.05 -7.68 -10.12
N LEU A 29 5.22 -8.08 -10.61
CA LEU A 29 5.73 -7.75 -11.94
C LEU A 29 5.88 -9.04 -12.74
N SER A 30 5.83 -8.94 -14.07
CA SER A 30 6.27 -10.06 -14.92
C SER A 30 7.77 -10.31 -14.74
N LEU A 31 8.21 -11.54 -15.00
CA LEU A 31 9.63 -11.92 -14.96
C LEU A 31 10.53 -10.95 -15.74
N SER A 32 10.13 -10.62 -16.96
CA SER A 32 10.89 -9.73 -17.85
C SER A 32 10.89 -8.28 -17.37
N THR A 33 9.79 -7.78 -16.82
CA THR A 33 9.73 -6.44 -16.23
C THR A 33 10.56 -6.35 -14.97
N PHE A 34 10.48 -7.35 -14.08
CA PHE A 34 11.30 -7.43 -12.87
C PHE A 34 12.79 -7.45 -13.21
N ALA A 35 13.22 -8.38 -14.07
CA ALA A 35 14.62 -8.50 -14.48
C ALA A 35 15.11 -7.21 -15.16
N LYS A 36 14.30 -6.63 -16.07
CA LYS A 36 14.64 -5.36 -16.72
C LYS A 36 14.86 -4.25 -15.70
N ARG A 37 13.96 -4.08 -14.72
CA ARG A 37 14.06 -3.02 -13.71
C ARG A 37 15.33 -3.17 -12.87
N ILE A 38 15.59 -4.38 -12.39
CA ILE A 38 16.82 -4.67 -11.63
C ILE A 38 18.07 -4.36 -12.45
N CYS A 39 18.16 -4.85 -13.69
CA CYS A 39 19.33 -4.65 -14.53
C CYS A 39 19.62 -3.19 -14.93
N ILE A 40 18.61 -2.31 -14.89
CA ILE A 40 18.77 -0.89 -15.20
C ILE A 40 18.70 0.01 -13.96
N GLY A 41 18.73 -0.58 -12.76
CA GLY A 41 18.72 0.15 -11.49
C GLY A 41 17.41 0.86 -11.16
N LEU A 42 16.28 0.41 -11.70
CA LEU A 42 14.96 0.93 -11.33
C LEU A 42 14.40 0.22 -10.10
N ASP A 43 13.69 0.98 -9.27
CA ASP A 43 13.03 0.46 -8.08
C ASP A 43 12.02 -0.64 -8.41
N VAL A 44 12.10 -1.69 -7.60
CA VAL A 44 11.14 -2.78 -7.58
C VAL A 44 10.36 -2.68 -6.27
N PRO A 45 9.02 -2.50 -6.32
CA PRO A 45 8.22 -2.43 -5.11
C PRO A 45 8.36 -3.74 -4.32
N SER A 46 8.71 -3.67 -3.03
CA SER A 46 8.75 -4.85 -2.17
C SER A 46 7.34 -5.31 -1.82
N LEU A 47 7.17 -6.61 -1.54
CA LEU A 47 5.87 -7.15 -1.12
C LEU A 47 5.47 -6.63 0.27
N GLU A 48 6.45 -6.45 1.16
CA GLU A 48 6.28 -5.83 2.48
C GLU A 48 5.74 -4.41 2.36
N TYR A 49 6.21 -3.64 1.39
CA TYR A 49 5.71 -2.30 1.09
C TYR A 49 4.23 -2.34 0.68
N LYS A 50 3.83 -3.28 -0.19
CA LYS A 50 2.43 -3.42 -0.60
C LYS A 50 1.52 -3.80 0.56
N GLN A 51 1.97 -4.71 1.43
CA GLN A 51 1.19 -5.13 2.60
C GLN A 51 1.03 -3.97 3.59
N ALA A 52 2.11 -3.24 3.88
CA ALA A 52 2.06 -2.05 4.75
C ALA A 52 1.08 -0.99 4.21
N VAL A 53 1.07 -0.74 2.90
CA VAL A 53 0.10 0.17 2.27
C VAL A 53 -1.33 -0.34 2.42
N LEU A 54 -1.59 -1.63 2.24
CA LEU A 54 -2.92 -2.22 2.41
C LEU A 54 -3.40 -2.13 3.87
N ASP A 55 -2.52 -2.39 4.83
CA ASP A 55 -2.85 -2.33 6.26
C ASP A 55 -3.20 -0.89 6.69
N ILE A 56 -2.47 0.10 6.16
CA ILE A 56 -2.77 1.52 6.35
C ILE A 56 -4.14 1.88 5.74
N LEU A 57 -4.44 1.41 4.53
CA LEU A 57 -5.72 1.67 3.87
C LEU A 57 -6.90 1.07 4.66
N LYS A 58 -6.74 -0.15 5.17
CA LYS A 58 -7.74 -0.82 6.01
C LYS A 58 -7.98 -0.06 7.31
N THR A 59 -6.91 0.30 8.01
CA THR A 59 -6.99 1.09 9.25
C THR A 59 -7.69 2.43 9.03
N ARG A 60 -7.42 3.10 7.89
CA ARG A 60 -8.09 4.35 7.53
C ARG A 60 -9.60 4.18 7.29
N ALA A 61 -10.01 3.08 6.66
CA ALA A 61 -11.44 2.78 6.46
C ALA A 61 -12.16 2.56 7.80
N ASP A 62 -11.52 1.86 8.74
CA ASP A 62 -12.06 1.61 10.09
C ASP A 62 -12.20 2.91 10.88
N LEU A 63 -11.19 3.78 10.87
CA LEU A 63 -11.26 5.10 11.48
C LEU A 63 -12.35 5.98 10.84
N GLY A 64 -12.55 5.88 9.53
CA GLY A 64 -13.63 6.58 8.82
C GLY A 64 -15.01 6.15 9.30
N ARG A 65 -15.22 4.84 9.47
CA ARG A 65 -16.46 4.30 10.05
C ARG A 65 -16.67 4.77 11.49
N LEU A 66 -15.64 4.75 12.31
CA LEU A 66 -15.73 5.21 13.70
C LEU A 66 -16.10 6.69 13.79
N GLY A 67 -15.50 7.55 12.95
CA GLY A 67 -15.89 8.96 12.85
C GLY A 67 -17.34 9.15 12.41
N GLY A 68 -17.85 8.30 11.51
CA GLY A 68 -19.26 8.28 11.13
C GLY A 68 -20.19 7.95 12.30
N LEU A 69 -19.87 6.91 13.06
CA LEU A 69 -20.62 6.51 14.25
C LEU A 69 -20.63 7.60 15.33
N LEU A 70 -19.50 8.26 15.57
CA LEU A 70 -19.43 9.38 16.53
C LEU A 70 -20.26 10.58 16.07
N LYS A 71 -20.24 10.91 14.77
CA LYS A 71 -21.09 11.98 14.21
C LYS A 71 -22.58 11.63 14.31
N GLN A 72 -22.94 10.38 14.07
CA GLN A 72 -24.29 9.89 14.24
C GLN A 72 -24.75 9.97 15.70
N ALA A 73 -23.92 9.51 16.65
CA ALA A 73 -24.21 9.62 18.07
C ALA A 73 -24.43 11.07 18.51
N LEU A 74 -23.63 12.00 17.99
CA LEU A 74 -23.80 13.44 18.24
C LEU A 74 -25.11 13.97 17.66
N ALA A 75 -25.47 13.59 16.43
CA ALA A 75 -26.73 14.00 15.80
C ALA A 75 -27.97 13.44 16.52
N GLU A 76 -27.86 12.24 17.07
CA GLU A 76 -28.92 11.57 17.83
C GLU A 76 -28.96 12.00 19.31
N GLY A 77 -28.05 12.88 19.76
CA GLY A 77 -27.95 13.30 21.16
C GLY A 77 -27.55 12.17 22.11
N LYS A 78 -26.93 11.10 21.60
CA LYS A 78 -26.55 9.91 22.36
C LYS A 78 -25.17 10.09 22.97
N GLY A 79 -25.14 10.54 24.22
CA GLY A 79 -23.94 10.63 25.05
C GLY A 79 -23.45 12.07 25.28
N PRO A 80 -22.34 12.23 26.03
CA PRO A 80 -21.81 13.55 26.37
C PRO A 80 -21.23 14.25 25.15
N GLU A 81 -21.93 15.30 24.67
CA GLU A 81 -21.58 16.03 23.45
C GLU A 81 -20.14 16.55 23.45
N HIS A 82 -19.68 17.11 24.57
CA HIS A 82 -18.31 17.61 24.73
C HIS A 82 -17.27 16.51 24.44
N GLU A 83 -17.49 15.31 24.96
CA GLU A 83 -16.57 14.19 24.82
C GLU A 83 -16.60 13.62 23.40
N LEU A 84 -17.78 13.49 22.80
CA LEU A 84 -17.93 13.09 21.40
C LEU A 84 -17.22 14.06 20.44
N ARG A 85 -17.38 15.37 20.67
CA ARG A 85 -16.67 16.39 19.89
C ARG A 85 -15.16 16.34 20.11
N ARG A 86 -14.69 16.04 21.33
CA ARG A 86 -13.26 15.87 21.63
C ARG A 86 -12.69 14.67 20.87
N LEU A 87 -13.33 13.52 20.98
CA LEU A 87 -12.93 12.28 20.29
C LEU A 87 -12.93 12.44 18.77
N LEU A 88 -13.93 13.14 18.20
CA LEU A 88 -13.95 13.44 16.77
C LEU A 88 -12.74 14.27 16.33
N ARG A 89 -12.36 15.29 17.10
CA ARG A 89 -11.17 16.10 16.80
C ARG A 89 -9.89 15.28 16.89
N GLU A 90 -9.73 14.48 17.94
CA GLU A 90 -8.58 13.59 18.12
C GLU A 90 -8.46 12.59 16.95
N LEU A 91 -9.59 12.01 16.53
CA LEU A 91 -9.64 11.09 15.39
C LEU A 91 -9.30 11.78 14.07
N GLU A 92 -9.80 12.99 13.83
CA GLU A 92 -9.48 13.77 12.63
C GLU A 92 -7.99 14.15 12.56
N VAL A 93 -7.37 14.47 13.70
CA VAL A 93 -5.92 14.72 13.80
C VAL A 93 -5.15 13.44 13.48
N GLY A 94 -5.47 12.32 14.15
CA GLY A 94 -4.81 11.03 13.91
C GLY A 94 -4.93 10.55 12.46
N GLN A 95 -6.08 10.77 11.81
CA GLN A 95 -6.25 10.45 10.38
C GLN A 95 -5.35 11.29 9.46
N ARG A 96 -5.12 12.57 9.79
CA ARG A 96 -4.21 13.45 9.03
C ARG A 96 -2.75 13.03 9.19
N GLU A 97 -2.36 12.65 10.40
CA GLU A 97 -1.03 12.13 10.68
C GLU A 97 -0.78 10.81 9.95
N LEU A 98 -1.72 9.87 10.01
CA LEU A 98 -1.66 8.60 9.29
C LEU A 98 -1.54 8.83 7.77
N LYS A 99 -2.32 9.76 7.20
CA LYS A 99 -2.23 10.12 5.78
C LYS A 99 -0.85 10.67 5.42
N THR A 100 -0.27 11.50 6.29
CA THR A 100 1.06 12.08 6.09
C THR A 100 2.15 11.02 6.17
N ALA A 101 2.08 10.12 7.15
CA ALA A 101 3.00 9.00 7.30
C ALA A 101 2.93 8.06 6.09
N ALA A 102 1.72 7.72 5.64
CA ALA A 102 1.52 6.90 4.45
C ALA A 102 2.11 7.52 3.17
N ALA A 103 2.06 8.85 3.03
CA ALA A 103 2.62 9.55 1.88
C ALA A 103 4.16 9.60 1.87
N ARG A 104 4.81 9.40 3.02
CA ARG A 104 6.28 9.33 3.16
C ARG A 104 6.83 7.94 2.84
N ILE A 105 5.98 6.92 2.89
CA ILE A 105 6.29 5.58 2.41
C ILE A 105 6.20 5.67 0.88
N ARG A 106 7.33 5.91 0.23
CA ARG A 106 7.51 5.93 -1.23
C ARG A 106 8.67 5.03 -1.59
#